data_AF-A0A6N8FMA9-F1
#
_entry.id   AF-A0A6N8FMA9-F1
#
_cell.length_a   1.000
_cell.length_b   1.000
_cell.length_c   1.000
_cell.angle_alpha   90.00
_cell.angle_beta   90.00
_cell.angle_gamma   90.00
#
_symmetry.space_group_name_H-M   'P 1'
#
loop_
_entity.id
_entity.type
_entity.pdbx_description
1 polymer ?
#
loop_
_entity_poly.entity_id
_entity_poly.type
_entity_poly.pdbx_seq_one_letter_code
_entity_poly.pdbx_strand_id
1 'polypeptide(L)'
;MNELLIVEPQCNGFWRCITPDAWLTSFGTLVGALIGASLGSLGSYLFFKARLKEEEKQVKGGFYKEFKRVSRLLDLTIERMEIVYKNWGTEYRLNWKSIDTALLGRVREDINNIPKSIIPMQCFDNLEIIEHELGGMEGIIELFVDLTEPRIGISSELKDQFYESLVIVKKNYKELKEINSSTS
;
A
#
# COMPACT_ATOMS: atom_id res chain seq x y z
N MET A 1 91.04 22.18 -9.34
CA MET A 1 90.67 20.74 -9.27
C MET A 1 89.19 20.70 -9.02
N ASN A 2 88.41 20.29 -10.02
CA ASN A 2 86.98 20.09 -9.91
C ASN A 2 86.76 18.66 -9.41
N GLU A 3 86.16 18.48 -8.23
CA GLU A 3 85.61 17.19 -7.83
C GLU A 3 84.10 17.28 -7.69
N LEU A 4 83.48 16.27 -8.31
CA LEU A 4 82.08 16.11 -8.67
C LEU A 4 81.09 16.46 -7.55
N LEU A 5 80.19 17.41 -7.84
CA LEU A 5 78.85 17.42 -7.28
C LEU A 5 78.09 16.20 -7.83
N ILE A 6 77.95 15.15 -7.02
CA ILE A 6 77.00 14.08 -7.28
C ILE A 6 75.61 14.67 -7.03
N VAL A 7 74.95 15.11 -8.11
CA VAL A 7 73.54 15.47 -8.07
C VAL A 7 72.77 14.15 -8.00
N GLU A 8 72.31 13.77 -6.81
CA GLU A 8 71.35 12.68 -6.67
C GLU A 8 70.11 13.00 -7.52
N PRO A 9 69.64 12.08 -8.38
CA PRO A 9 68.45 12.32 -9.17
C PRO A 9 67.26 12.44 -8.22
N GLN A 10 66.75 13.67 -8.08
CA GLN A 10 65.48 13.93 -7.40
C GLN A 10 64.39 13.20 -8.17
N CYS A 11 64.07 12.02 -7.65
CA CYS A 11 63.06 11.20 -8.23
C CYS A 11 61.69 11.81 -7.83
N ASN A 12 61.08 12.54 -8.76
CA ASN A 12 59.83 13.24 -8.56
C ASN A 12 58.65 12.39 -9.05
N GLY A 13 57.76 12.05 -8.13
CA GLY A 13 56.50 11.34 -8.37
C GLY A 13 56.48 9.95 -7.74
N PHE A 14 55.42 9.68 -6.95
CA PHE A 14 55.23 8.42 -6.21
C PHE A 14 55.49 7.19 -7.07
N TRP A 15 54.95 7.13 -8.29
CA TRP A 15 55.08 5.98 -9.18
C TRP A 15 56.43 5.81 -9.88
N ARG A 16 57.30 6.82 -9.88
CA ARG A 16 58.61 6.76 -10.57
C ARG A 16 59.76 6.34 -9.66
N CYS A 17 59.55 6.31 -8.35
CA CYS A 17 60.61 6.23 -7.34
C CYS A 17 60.39 5.10 -6.32
N ILE A 18 59.43 4.24 -6.62
CA ILE A 18 59.04 3.12 -5.78
C ILE A 18 59.96 1.94 -6.07
N THR A 19 60.60 1.42 -5.03
CA THR A 19 61.25 0.11 -5.06
C THR A 19 60.20 -0.97 -5.39
N PRO A 20 60.57 -2.05 -6.12
CA PRO A 20 59.64 -3.08 -6.56
C PRO A 20 58.72 -3.61 -5.44
N ASP A 21 59.25 -3.69 -4.21
CA ASP A 21 58.54 -4.13 -3.00
C ASP A 21 57.42 -3.16 -2.55
N ALA A 22 57.62 -1.86 -2.74
CA ALA A 22 56.62 -0.84 -2.43
C ALA A 22 55.50 -0.78 -3.48
N TRP A 23 55.74 -1.26 -4.71
CA TRP A 23 54.70 -1.42 -5.74
C TRP A 23 53.76 -2.57 -5.40
N LEU A 24 54.32 -3.74 -5.04
CA LEU A 24 53.57 -4.90 -4.56
C LEU A 24 52.72 -4.56 -3.32
N THR A 25 53.31 -3.82 -2.38
CA THR A 25 52.61 -3.41 -1.16
C THR A 25 51.46 -2.44 -1.47
N SER A 26 51.69 -1.39 -2.26
CA SER A 26 50.65 -0.43 -2.63
C SER A 26 49.51 -1.08 -3.42
N PHE A 27 49.84 -2.00 -4.34
CA PHE A 27 48.83 -2.74 -5.10
C PHE A 27 48.03 -3.68 -4.18
N GLY A 28 48.69 -4.38 -3.26
CA GLY A 28 48.04 -5.23 -2.26
C GLY A 28 47.09 -4.45 -1.35
N THR A 29 47.49 -3.26 -0.88
CA THR A 29 46.60 -2.39 -0.09
C THR A 29 45.41 -1.89 -0.91
N LEU A 30 45.62 -1.50 -2.16
CA LEU A 30 44.54 -1.04 -3.04
C LEU A 30 43.53 -2.16 -3.30
N VAL A 31 44.00 -3.36 -3.66
CA VAL A 31 43.13 -4.53 -3.91
C VAL A 31 42.44 -4.97 -2.62
N GLY A 32 43.15 -5.00 -1.50
CA GLY A 32 42.57 -5.33 -0.19
C GLY A 32 41.50 -4.34 0.23
N ALA A 33 41.73 -3.04 0.04
CA ALA A 33 40.74 -1.99 0.31
C ALA A 33 39.52 -2.10 -0.62
N LEU A 34 39.73 -2.42 -1.90
CA LEU A 34 38.66 -2.55 -2.88
C LEU A 34 37.79 -3.79 -2.63
N ILE A 35 38.41 -4.92 -2.28
CA ILE A 35 37.71 -6.14 -1.87
C ILE A 35 36.97 -5.90 -0.54
N GLY A 36 37.63 -5.29 0.44
CA GLY A 36 37.02 -4.94 1.72
C GLY A 36 35.82 -4.02 1.58
N ALA A 37 35.93 -2.97 0.77
CA ALA A 37 34.83 -2.05 0.47
C ALA A 37 33.69 -2.74 -0.29
N SER A 38 34.01 -3.62 -1.25
CA SER A 38 33.01 -4.38 -2.00
C SER A 38 32.23 -5.34 -1.09
N LEU A 39 32.92 -6.08 -0.22
CA LEU A 39 32.29 -6.97 0.77
C LEU A 39 31.48 -6.17 1.80
N GLY A 40 31.98 -5.02 2.27
CA GLY A 40 31.27 -4.13 3.18
C GLY A 40 29.98 -3.56 2.55
N SER A 41 30.03 -3.15 1.29
CA SER A 41 28.87 -2.69 0.53
C SER A 41 27.86 -3.80 0.30
N LEU A 42 28.32 -5.01 -0.09
CA LEU A 42 27.46 -6.16 -0.30
C LEU A 42 26.78 -6.60 1.02
N GLY A 43 27.53 -6.65 2.11
CA GLY A 43 27.01 -6.97 3.44
C GLY A 43 25.96 -5.96 3.92
N SER A 44 26.25 -4.66 3.74
CA SER A 44 25.30 -3.59 4.05
C SER A 44 24.03 -3.72 3.20
N TYR A 45 24.17 -3.95 1.90
CA TYR A 45 23.04 -4.14 0.99
C TYR A 45 22.16 -5.32 1.42
N LEU A 46 22.75 -6.48 1.75
CA LEU A 46 22.01 -7.65 2.20
C LEU A 46 21.29 -7.39 3.53
N PHE A 47 21.95 -6.71 4.48
CA PHE A 47 21.34 -6.33 5.75
C PHE A 47 20.16 -5.37 5.57
N PHE A 48 20.33 -4.30 4.80
CA PHE A 48 19.25 -3.36 4.49
C PHE A 48 18.10 -4.05 3.77
N LYS A 49 18.40 -4.92 2.80
CA LYS A 49 17.38 -5.69 2.08
C LYS A 49 16.60 -6.62 2.99
N ALA A 50 17.26 -7.27 3.96
CA ALA A 50 16.60 -8.12 4.93
C ALA A 50 15.68 -7.30 5.85
N ARG A 51 16.19 -6.17 6.37
CA ARG A 51 15.43 -5.28 7.23
C ARG A 51 14.19 -4.70 6.54
N LEU A 52 14.33 -4.23 5.29
CA LEU A 52 13.20 -3.73 4.50
C LEU A 52 12.12 -4.80 4.31
N LYS A 53 12.51 -6.05 4.03
CA LYS A 53 11.56 -7.16 3.92
C LYS A 53 10.84 -7.45 5.23
N GLU A 54 11.54 -7.37 6.35
CA GLU A 54 10.95 -7.61 7.67
C GLU A 54 9.97 -6.50 8.07
N GLU A 55 10.35 -5.24 7.85
CA GLU A 55 9.48 -4.08 8.04
C GLU A 55 8.23 -4.18 7.15
N GLU A 56 8.39 -4.52 5.85
CA GLU A 56 7.28 -4.73 4.93
C GLU A 56 6.34 -5.86 5.40
N LYS A 57 6.90 -6.95 5.93
CA LYS A 57 6.12 -8.07 6.48
C LYS A 57 5.33 -7.65 7.72
N GLN A 58 5.92 -6.86 8.61
CA GLN A 58 5.24 -6.37 9.82
C GLN A 58 4.11 -5.40 9.45
N VAL A 59 4.37 -4.46 8.54
CA VAL A 59 3.39 -3.50 8.01
C VAL A 59 2.20 -4.23 7.37
N LYS A 60 2.47 -5.17 6.47
CA LYS A 60 1.44 -6.02 5.84
C LYS A 60 0.64 -6.80 6.88
N GLY A 61 1.31 -7.42 7.84
CA GLY A 61 0.65 -8.18 8.92
C GLY A 61 -0.29 -7.32 9.77
N GLY A 62 0.10 -6.07 10.06
CA GLY A 62 -0.74 -5.09 10.75
C GLY A 62 -2.01 -4.78 9.96
N PHE A 63 -1.87 -4.47 8.66
CA PHE A 63 -3.01 -4.17 7.80
C PHE A 63 -4.00 -5.33 7.72
N TYR A 64 -3.53 -6.56 7.47
CA TYR A 64 -4.44 -7.70 7.32
C TYR A 64 -5.19 -8.03 8.61
N LYS A 65 -4.59 -7.76 9.77
CA LYS A 65 -5.26 -7.92 11.07
C LYS A 65 -6.42 -6.93 11.21
N GLU A 66 -6.21 -5.66 10.90
CA GLU A 66 -7.26 -4.63 10.94
C GLU A 66 -8.32 -4.87 9.85
N PHE A 67 -7.89 -5.15 8.62
CA PHE A 67 -8.80 -5.42 7.51
C PHE A 67 -9.67 -6.65 7.75
N LYS A 68 -9.17 -7.70 8.42
CA LYS A 68 -9.99 -8.87 8.78
C LYS A 68 -11.18 -8.54 9.69
N ARG A 69 -11.07 -7.49 10.52
CA ARG A 69 -12.18 -7.01 11.33
C ARG A 69 -13.21 -6.31 10.44
N VAL A 70 -12.75 -5.40 9.58
CA VAL A 70 -13.60 -4.63 8.66
C VAL A 70 -14.27 -5.55 7.63
N SER A 71 -13.58 -6.56 7.13
CA SER A 71 -14.08 -7.48 6.11
C SER A 71 -15.36 -8.19 6.54
N ARG A 72 -15.48 -8.56 7.83
CA ARG A 72 -16.69 -9.19 8.36
C ARG A 72 -17.89 -8.26 8.30
N LEU A 73 -17.68 -6.98 8.59
CA LEU A 73 -18.74 -5.98 8.51
C LEU A 73 -19.07 -5.63 7.06
N LEU A 74 -18.07 -5.60 6.18
CA LEU A 74 -18.26 -5.46 4.73
C LEU A 74 -19.11 -6.60 4.15
N ASP A 75 -18.85 -7.86 4.54
CA ASP A 75 -19.66 -9.01 4.12
C ASP A 75 -21.14 -8.80 4.46
N LEU A 76 -21.43 -8.43 5.72
CA LEU A 76 -22.80 -8.15 6.18
C LEU A 76 -23.43 -6.95 5.47
N THR A 77 -22.63 -5.92 5.22
CA THR A 77 -23.09 -4.70 4.54
C THR A 77 -23.46 -4.99 3.10
N ILE A 78 -22.62 -5.73 2.37
CA ILE A 78 -22.90 -6.14 0.99
C ILE A 78 -24.18 -6.98 0.93
N GLU A 79 -24.32 -7.99 1.79
CA GLU A 79 -25.53 -8.81 1.87
C GLU A 79 -26.77 -7.94 2.11
N ARG A 80 -26.66 -6.97 3.02
CA ARG A 80 -27.75 -6.06 3.34
C ARG A 80 -28.10 -5.13 2.18
N MET A 81 -27.10 -4.58 1.48
CA MET A 81 -27.32 -3.73 0.31
C MET A 81 -27.97 -4.50 -0.84
N GLU A 82 -27.65 -5.79 -1.01
CA GLU A 82 -28.37 -6.63 -1.98
C GLU A 82 -29.86 -6.78 -1.64
N ILE A 83 -30.21 -6.87 -0.35
CA ILE A 83 -31.60 -6.92 0.09
C ILE A 83 -32.29 -5.59 -0.20
N VAL A 84 -31.63 -4.45 0.05
CA VAL A 84 -32.14 -3.11 -0.28
C VAL A 84 -32.42 -3.01 -1.78
N TYR A 85 -31.45 -3.39 -2.62
CA TYR A 85 -31.61 -3.37 -4.09
C TYR A 85 -32.76 -4.26 -4.58
N LYS A 86 -32.87 -5.49 -4.06
CA LYS A 86 -33.95 -6.44 -4.43
C LYS A 86 -35.33 -5.92 -4.06
N ASN A 87 -35.44 -5.21 -2.94
CA ASN A 87 -36.69 -4.67 -2.44
C ASN A 87 -36.93 -3.21 -2.85
N TRP A 88 -36.10 -2.67 -3.75
CA TRP A 88 -36.19 -1.27 -4.20
C TRP A 88 -37.60 -0.90 -4.63
N GLY A 89 -38.15 0.18 -4.09
CA GLY A 89 -39.48 0.67 -4.44
C GLY A 89 -40.66 0.03 -3.70
N THR A 90 -40.44 -1.01 -2.89
CA THR A 90 -41.50 -1.65 -2.06
C THR A 90 -41.86 -0.80 -0.83
N GLU A 91 -42.95 -1.14 -0.12
CA GLU A 91 -43.43 -0.43 1.09
C GLU A 91 -42.44 -0.46 2.28
N TYR A 92 -41.36 -1.26 2.22
CA TYR A 92 -40.36 -1.42 3.29
C TYR A 92 -39.39 -0.22 3.45
N ARG A 93 -39.63 0.92 2.79
CA ARG A 93 -38.70 2.07 2.72
C ARG A 93 -38.30 2.65 4.09
N LEU A 94 -39.22 2.66 5.05
CA LEU A 94 -39.03 3.33 6.35
C LEU A 94 -37.94 2.68 7.22
N ASN A 95 -37.68 1.39 7.06
CA ASN A 95 -36.66 0.68 7.83
C ASN A 95 -35.24 0.83 7.26
N TRP A 96 -35.08 1.36 6.04
CA TRP A 96 -33.76 1.50 5.41
C TRP A 96 -32.96 2.66 5.99
N LYS A 97 -33.64 3.77 6.35
CA LYS A 97 -32.97 5.01 6.75
C LYS A 97 -32.20 4.94 8.06
N SER A 98 -32.56 4.05 8.99
CA SER A 98 -31.91 4.03 10.31
C SER A 98 -30.93 2.87 10.48
N ILE A 99 -31.17 1.75 9.80
CA ILE A 99 -30.36 0.54 9.96
C ILE A 99 -29.30 0.45 8.86
N ASP A 100 -29.69 0.72 7.61
CA ASP A 100 -28.84 0.44 6.46
C ASP A 100 -27.81 1.56 6.24
N THR A 101 -28.20 2.83 6.40
CA THR A 101 -27.27 3.98 6.40
C THR A 101 -26.30 3.93 7.58
N ALA A 102 -26.77 3.59 8.79
CA ALA A 102 -25.91 3.47 9.97
C ALA A 102 -24.87 2.35 9.81
N LEU A 103 -25.23 1.25 9.14
CA LEU A 103 -24.30 0.17 8.83
C LEU A 103 -23.25 0.64 7.80
N LEU A 104 -23.66 1.31 6.73
CA LEU A 104 -22.75 1.90 5.73
C LEU A 104 -21.77 2.88 6.39
N GLY A 105 -22.28 3.86 7.15
CA GLY A 105 -21.48 4.86 7.85
C GLY A 105 -20.50 4.23 8.83
N ARG A 106 -20.92 3.21 9.59
CA ARG A 106 -20.03 2.47 10.50
C ARG A 106 -18.90 1.76 9.78
N VAL A 107 -19.17 1.11 8.65
CA VAL A 107 -18.13 0.42 7.88
C VAL A 107 -17.14 1.42 7.27
N ARG A 108 -17.63 2.56 6.77
CA ARG A 108 -16.77 3.63 6.27
C ARG A 108 -15.87 4.18 7.36
N GLU A 109 -16.41 4.42 8.56
CA GLU A 109 -15.63 4.86 9.71
C GLU A 109 -14.55 3.82 10.08
N ASP A 110 -14.92 2.54 10.13
CA ASP A 110 -13.97 1.45 10.39
C ASP A 110 -12.87 1.34 9.32
N ILE A 111 -13.19 1.60 8.04
CA ILE A 111 -12.20 1.70 6.95
C ILE A 111 -11.27 2.91 7.17
N ASN A 112 -11.83 4.08 7.42
CA ASN A 112 -11.09 5.33 7.62
C ASN A 112 -10.18 5.30 8.86
N ASN A 113 -10.53 4.47 9.85
CA ASN A 113 -9.74 4.25 11.06
C ASN A 113 -8.53 3.32 10.83
N ILE A 114 -8.41 2.66 9.68
CA ILE A 114 -7.20 1.89 9.34
C ILE A 114 -6.04 2.88 9.11
N PRO A 115 -4.92 2.78 9.86
CA PRO A 115 -3.80 3.70 9.69
C PRO A 115 -3.26 3.66 8.25
N LYS A 116 -3.24 4.79 7.54
CA LYS A 116 -2.74 4.84 6.15
C LYS A 116 -1.31 4.35 6.00
N SER A 117 -0.49 4.48 7.05
CA SER A 117 0.90 4.01 7.08
C SER A 117 1.05 2.50 7.02
N ILE A 118 0.00 1.73 7.35
CA ILE A 118 0.06 0.27 7.31
C ILE A 118 -0.54 -0.33 6.03
N ILE A 119 -1.28 0.46 5.25
CA ILE A 119 -1.97 -0.01 4.05
C ILE A 119 -0.94 -0.28 2.94
N PRO A 120 -0.83 -1.51 2.43
CA PRO A 120 0.02 -1.80 1.29
C PRO A 120 -0.48 -1.04 0.05
N MET A 121 0.44 -0.51 -0.77
CA MET A 121 0.08 0.27 -1.97
C MET A 121 -0.91 -0.46 -2.88
N GLN A 122 -0.72 -1.76 -3.08
CA GLN A 122 -1.60 -2.63 -3.89
C GLN A 122 -3.03 -2.79 -3.33
N CYS A 123 -3.26 -2.43 -2.07
CA CYS A 123 -4.56 -2.50 -1.41
C CYS A 123 -5.21 -1.11 -1.26
N PHE A 124 -4.43 -0.03 -1.41
CA PHE A 124 -4.85 1.32 -1.08
C PHE A 124 -6.01 1.77 -1.97
N ASP A 125 -5.83 1.70 -3.29
CA ASP A 125 -6.82 2.13 -4.27
C ASP A 125 -8.15 1.38 -4.10
N ASN A 126 -8.09 0.06 -3.90
CA ASN A 126 -9.29 -0.76 -3.72
C ASN A 126 -10.03 -0.39 -2.43
N LEU A 127 -9.31 -0.05 -1.35
CA LEU A 127 -9.93 0.34 -0.09
C LEU A 127 -10.56 1.74 -0.19
N GLU A 128 -9.90 2.68 -0.86
CA GLU A 128 -10.41 4.03 -1.11
C GLU A 128 -11.66 3.99 -1.99
N ILE A 129 -11.65 3.18 -3.06
CA ILE A 129 -12.83 2.98 -3.91
C ILE A 129 -14.00 2.40 -3.10
N ILE A 130 -13.75 1.40 -2.23
CA ILE A 130 -14.83 0.85 -1.39
C ILE A 130 -15.40 1.93 -0.47
N GLU A 131 -14.56 2.71 0.22
CA GLU A 131 -15.03 3.77 1.12
C GLU A 131 -15.88 4.81 0.38
N HIS A 132 -15.43 5.24 -0.80
CA HIS A 132 -16.12 6.19 -1.64
C HIS A 132 -17.50 5.66 -2.07
N GLU A 133 -17.56 4.45 -2.61
CA GLU A 133 -18.81 3.86 -3.12
C GLU A 133 -19.80 3.54 -2.00
N LEU A 134 -19.33 3.16 -0.81
CA LEU A 134 -20.20 3.04 0.37
C LEU A 134 -20.84 4.38 0.72
N GLY A 135 -20.09 5.49 0.62
CA GLY A 135 -20.61 6.84 0.86
C GLY A 135 -21.62 7.27 -0.21
N GLY A 136 -21.37 6.92 -1.47
CA GLY A 136 -22.34 7.12 -2.56
C GLY A 136 -23.66 6.38 -2.31
N MET A 137 -23.57 5.10 -1.93
CA MET A 137 -24.76 4.29 -1.59
C MET A 137 -25.53 4.85 -0.38
N GLU A 138 -24.83 5.35 0.63
CA GLU A 138 -25.44 5.98 1.81
C GLU A 138 -26.27 7.20 1.38
N GLY A 139 -25.68 8.11 0.60
CA GLY A 139 -26.37 9.29 0.08
C GLY A 139 -27.55 8.94 -0.83
N ILE A 140 -27.43 7.87 -1.64
CA ILE A 140 -28.53 7.39 -2.49
C ILE A 140 -29.70 6.87 -1.64
N ILE A 141 -29.44 6.09 -0.58
CA ILE A 141 -30.49 5.59 0.32
C ILE A 141 -31.16 6.77 1.03
N GLU A 142 -30.38 7.73 1.54
CA GLU A 142 -30.92 8.91 2.22
C GLU A 142 -31.85 9.71 1.31
N LEU A 143 -31.39 10.00 0.08
CA LEU A 143 -32.19 10.70 -0.92
C LEU A 143 -33.45 9.91 -1.28
N PHE A 144 -33.32 8.60 -1.48
CA PHE A 144 -34.45 7.74 -1.83
C PHE A 144 -35.53 7.71 -0.74
N VAL A 145 -35.13 7.69 0.53
CA VAL A 145 -36.10 7.71 1.65
C VAL A 145 -36.76 9.08 1.78
N ASP A 146 -36.03 10.17 1.52
CA ASP A 146 -36.56 11.54 1.65
C ASP A 146 -37.52 11.93 0.51
N LEU A 147 -37.51 11.19 -0.60
CA LEU A 147 -38.49 11.34 -1.68
C LEU A 147 -39.88 10.83 -1.22
N THR A 148 -40.70 11.76 -0.70
CA THR A 148 -42.06 11.52 -0.16
C THR A 148 -43.06 10.94 -1.17
N GLU A 149 -42.85 11.12 -2.48
CA GLU A 149 -43.59 10.44 -3.54
C GLU A 149 -42.60 9.97 -4.61
N PRO A 150 -42.58 8.68 -4.98
CA PRO A 150 -41.70 8.21 -6.04
C PRO A 150 -42.15 8.79 -7.37
N ARG A 151 -41.53 9.91 -7.80
CA ARG A 151 -41.49 10.22 -9.23
C ARG A 151 -40.76 9.05 -9.90
N ILE A 152 -41.52 8.27 -10.66
CA ILE A 152 -41.11 6.95 -11.18
C ILE A 152 -39.72 7.00 -11.85
N GLY A 153 -39.40 8.09 -12.58
CA GLY A 153 -38.09 8.25 -13.24
C GLY A 153 -36.90 8.50 -12.30
N ILE A 154 -37.08 9.25 -11.21
CA ILE A 154 -35.99 9.50 -10.23
C ILE A 154 -35.70 8.22 -9.44
N SER A 155 -36.75 7.44 -9.16
CA SER A 155 -36.62 6.17 -8.43
C SER A 155 -35.85 5.10 -9.21
N SER A 156 -35.89 5.09 -10.55
CA SER A 156 -35.15 4.11 -11.36
C SER A 156 -33.68 4.50 -11.52
N GLU A 157 -33.39 5.78 -11.75
CA GLU A 157 -32.00 6.26 -11.91
C GLU A 157 -31.18 6.04 -10.62
N LEU A 158 -31.76 6.35 -9.46
CA LEU A 158 -31.12 6.09 -8.17
C LEU A 158 -30.90 4.60 -7.92
N LYS A 159 -31.82 3.73 -8.38
CA LYS A 159 -31.66 2.28 -8.27
C LYS A 159 -30.48 1.77 -9.07
N ASP A 160 -30.33 2.27 -10.28
CA ASP A 160 -29.26 1.86 -11.20
C ASP A 160 -27.90 2.33 -10.67
N GLN A 161 -27.80 3.60 -10.23
CA GLN A 161 -26.60 4.13 -9.58
C GLN A 161 -26.24 3.33 -8.32
N PHE A 162 -27.22 3.01 -7.48
CA PHE A 162 -27.00 2.18 -6.28
C PHE A 162 -26.43 0.80 -6.65
N TYR A 163 -26.98 0.17 -7.69
CA TYR A 163 -26.53 -1.13 -8.15
C TYR A 163 -25.10 -1.08 -8.72
N GLU A 164 -24.77 -0.04 -9.48
CA GLU A 164 -23.41 0.18 -9.99
C GLU A 164 -22.39 0.28 -8.84
N SER A 165 -22.67 1.11 -7.84
CA SER A 165 -21.82 1.22 -6.64
C SER A 165 -21.68 -0.12 -5.92
N LEU A 166 -22.78 -0.88 -5.75
CA LEU A 166 -22.74 -2.20 -5.13
C LEU A 166 -21.86 -3.19 -5.91
N VAL A 167 -21.90 -3.17 -7.24
CA VAL A 167 -21.05 -4.00 -8.09
C VAL A 167 -19.58 -3.61 -7.94
N ILE A 168 -19.27 -2.31 -7.91
CA ILE A 168 -17.90 -1.80 -7.72
C ILE A 168 -17.36 -2.22 -6.35
N VAL A 169 -18.14 -2.05 -5.27
CA VAL A 169 -17.76 -2.49 -3.92
C VAL A 169 -17.45 -3.99 -3.92
N LYS A 170 -18.33 -4.82 -4.48
CA LYS A 170 -18.13 -6.28 -4.53
C LYS A 170 -16.87 -6.68 -5.29
N LYS A 171 -16.58 -6.02 -6.41
CA LYS A 171 -15.39 -6.28 -7.21
C LYS A 171 -14.11 -5.98 -6.42
N ASN A 172 -13.96 -4.74 -5.93
CA ASN A 172 -12.77 -4.31 -5.21
C ASN A 172 -12.56 -5.09 -3.91
N TYR A 173 -13.66 -5.42 -3.23
CA TYR A 173 -13.61 -6.24 -2.02
C TYR A 173 -13.15 -7.67 -2.29
N LYS A 174 -13.58 -8.27 -3.40
CA LYS A 174 -13.09 -9.58 -3.83
C LYS A 174 -11.59 -9.55 -4.12
N GLU A 175 -11.11 -8.53 -4.83
CA GLU A 175 -9.69 -8.35 -5.12
C GLU A 175 -8.86 -8.21 -3.82
N LEU A 176 -9.35 -7.44 -2.83
CA LEU A 176 -8.70 -7.33 -1.51
C LEU A 176 -8.64 -8.68 -0.77
N LYS A 177 -9.71 -9.49 -0.86
CA LYS A 177 -9.73 -10.84 -0.27
C LYS A 177 -8.71 -11.77 -0.95
N GLU A 178 -8.57 -11.69 -2.27
CA GLU A 178 -7.59 -12.48 -3.03
C GLU A 178 -6.15 -12.09 -2.66
N ILE A 179 -5.85 -10.80 -2.56
CA ILE A 179 -4.55 -10.28 -2.10
C ILE A 179 -4.23 -10.79 -0.68
N ASN A 180 -5.20 -10.76 0.24
CA ASN A 180 -5.02 -11.28 1.60
C ASN A 180 -4.74 -12.80 1.61
N SER A 181 -5.48 -13.56 0.80
CA SER A 181 -5.33 -15.02 0.73
C SER A 181 -3.99 -15.48 0.14
N SER A 182 -3.42 -14.72 -0.79
CA SER A 182 -2.10 -15.01 -1.39
C SER A 182 -0.91 -14.68 -0.48
N THR A 183 -1.15 -13.95 0.62
CA THR A 183 -0.12 -13.57 1.59
C THR A 183 -0.10 -14.48 2.84
N SER A 184 -1.04 -15.42 2.95
CA SER A 184 -1.19 -16.39 4.04
C SER A 184 -0.55 -17.73 3.69
#